data_AF-A0A963NAH7-F1
#
_entry.id   AF-A0A963NAH7-F1
#
_cell.length_a   1.000
_cell.length_b   1.000
_cell.length_c   1.000
_cell.angle_alpha   90.00
_cell.angle_beta   90.00
_cell.angle_gamma   90.00
#
_symmetry.space_group_name_H-M   'P 1'
#
loop_
_entity.id
_entity.type
_entity.pdbx_description
1 polymer ?
#
loop_
_entity_poly.entity_id
_entity_poly.type
_entity_poly.pdbx_seq_one_letter_code
_entity_poly.pdbx_strand_id
1 'polypeptide(L)'
;MNIRPWLAALGCTLALCSSAAFAVGLLDAYRAARQNDPAFTAARYEREAGQYAADIGRAGLLPNISITGSFARNTGERESTVVNVTQSLDYDDKQAAIVLRQPLFNYESYVRYQQGGVQAAYSDAVFGRKEAELASKLSTA
;
A
#
# COMPACT_ATOMS: atom_id res chain seq x y z
N MET A 1 -62.19 0.60 30.85
CA MET A 1 -60.93 0.24 30.17
C MET A 1 -59.78 0.68 31.07
N ASN A 2 -59.35 -0.18 32.01
CA ASN A 2 -58.39 0.20 33.06
C ASN A 2 -56.95 0.03 32.57
N ILE A 3 -56.27 1.14 32.35
CA ILE A 3 -54.86 1.20 31.96
C ILE A 3 -54.02 1.07 33.23
N ARG A 4 -53.18 0.03 33.32
CA ARG A 4 -52.42 -0.32 34.54
C ARG A 4 -51.27 0.68 34.74
N PRO A 5 -51.18 1.42 35.86
CA PRO A 5 -50.28 2.56 36.05
C PRO A 5 -48.78 2.21 36.16
N TRP A 6 -48.44 0.93 36.32
CA TRP A 6 -47.04 0.48 36.42
C TRP A 6 -46.25 0.55 35.10
N LEU A 7 -46.95 0.53 33.95
CA LEU A 7 -46.31 0.66 32.63
C LEU A 7 -45.86 2.10 32.35
N ALA A 8 -46.54 3.10 32.93
CA ALA A 8 -46.17 4.50 32.78
C ALA A 8 -44.92 4.87 33.59
N ALA A 9 -44.75 4.29 34.78
CA ALA A 9 -43.58 4.51 35.63
C ALA A 9 -42.29 3.93 35.03
N LEU A 10 -42.39 2.79 34.33
CA LEU A 10 -41.26 2.14 33.66
C LEU A 10 -40.85 2.85 32.36
N GLY A 11 -41.79 3.53 31.71
CA GLY A 11 -41.51 4.39 30.54
C GLY A 11 -40.79 5.69 30.93
N CYS A 12 -41.16 6.30 32.07
CA CYS A 12 -40.52 7.54 32.52
C CYS A 12 -39.05 7.34 32.96
N THR A 13 -38.68 6.21 33.55
CA THR A 13 -37.29 5.95 33.92
C THR A 13 -36.37 5.69 32.72
N LEU A 14 -36.88 5.11 31.63
CA LEU A 14 -36.14 4.97 30.37
C LEU A 14 -35.92 6.32 29.67
N ALA A 15 -36.90 7.22 29.75
CA ALA A 15 -36.81 8.54 29.12
C ALA A 15 -35.76 9.44 29.79
N LEU A 16 -35.57 9.34 31.11
CA LEU A 16 -34.56 10.13 31.82
C LEU A 16 -33.11 9.64 31.57
N CYS A 17 -32.90 8.36 31.27
CA CYS A 17 -31.56 7.85 30.91
C CYS A 17 -31.11 8.26 29.48
N SER A 18 -32.03 8.64 28.59
CA SER A 18 -31.67 9.02 27.21
C SER A 18 -31.10 10.44 27.09
N SER A 19 -31.21 11.26 28.15
CA SER A 19 -30.81 12.67 28.11
C SER A 19 -29.35 12.92 28.52
N ALA A 20 -28.59 11.86 28.81
CA ALA A 20 -27.16 11.91 29.11
C ALA A 20 -26.26 11.66 27.88
N ALA A 21 -26.81 11.75 26.67
CA ALA A 21 -26.07 11.57 25.41
C ALA A 21 -25.44 12.88 24.88
N PHE A 22 -25.41 13.95 25.67
CA PHE A 22 -24.78 15.21 25.29
C PHE A 22 -23.37 15.31 25.89
N ALA A 23 -22.37 15.33 25.00
CA ALA A 23 -20.98 15.74 25.23
C ALA A 23 -20.05 14.75 25.94
N VAL A 24 -19.78 13.59 25.32
CA VAL A 24 -18.36 13.19 25.24
C VAL A 24 -17.72 14.26 24.35
N GLY A 25 -16.83 15.09 24.90
CA GLY A 25 -16.35 16.29 24.23
C GLY A 25 -15.88 16.01 22.80
N LEU A 26 -16.17 16.91 21.86
CA LEU A 26 -15.78 16.78 20.44
C LEU A 26 -14.30 16.39 20.26
N LEU A 27 -13.43 16.86 21.16
CA LEU A 27 -12.02 16.51 21.20
C LEU A 27 -11.76 15.04 21.61
N ASP A 28 -12.52 14.49 22.54
CA ASP A 28 -12.45 13.07 22.93
C ASP A 28 -13.07 12.17 21.87
N ALA A 29 -14.19 12.58 21.26
CA ALA A 29 -14.75 11.89 20.11
C ALA A 29 -13.77 11.87 18.92
N TYR A 30 -13.07 12.97 18.67
CA TYR A 30 -12.02 13.06 17.65
C TYR A 30 -10.82 12.16 17.96
N ARG A 31 -10.34 12.14 19.22
CA ARG A 31 -9.25 11.25 19.63
C ARG A 31 -9.63 9.77 19.52
N ALA A 32 -10.86 9.42 19.94
CA ALA A 32 -11.38 8.07 19.83
C ALA A 32 -11.56 7.64 18.36
N ALA A 33 -12.08 8.53 17.51
CA ALA A 33 -12.21 8.29 16.07
C ALA A 33 -10.85 8.13 15.40
N ARG A 34 -9.85 8.94 15.76
CA ARG A 34 -8.48 8.82 15.20
C ARG A 34 -7.81 7.48 15.53
N GLN A 35 -8.15 6.86 16.66
CA GLN A 35 -7.61 5.57 17.06
C GLN A 35 -8.37 4.37 16.48
N ASN A 36 -9.69 4.52 16.25
CA ASN A 36 -10.56 3.38 15.91
C ASN A 36 -11.21 3.46 14.51
N ASP A 37 -11.04 4.55 13.75
CA ASP A 37 -11.63 4.68 12.41
C ASP A 37 -10.80 3.93 11.35
N PRO A 38 -11.37 2.93 10.65
CA PRO A 38 -10.72 2.27 9.52
C PRO A 38 -10.36 3.22 8.38
N ALA A 39 -11.15 4.28 8.15
CA ALA A 39 -10.89 5.24 7.08
C ALA A 39 -9.64 6.09 7.36
N PHE A 40 -9.43 6.51 8.61
CA PHE A 40 -8.20 7.21 9.02
C PHE A 40 -6.98 6.29 8.91
N THR A 41 -7.12 5.03 9.33
CA THR A 41 -6.05 4.04 9.22
C THR A 41 -5.68 3.78 7.76
N ALA A 42 -6.66 3.64 6.88
CA ALA A 42 -6.45 3.50 5.44
C ALA A 42 -5.73 4.71 4.86
N ALA A 43 -6.18 5.93 5.16
CA ALA A 43 -5.54 7.17 4.70
C ALA A 43 -4.07 7.28 5.15
N ARG A 44 -3.76 6.80 6.37
CA ARG A 44 -2.38 6.75 6.87
C ARG A 44 -1.50 5.81 6.05
N TYR A 45 -1.99 4.61 5.74
CA TYR A 45 -1.25 3.66 4.90
C TYR A 45 -1.16 4.11 3.44
N GLU A 46 -2.16 4.82 2.91
CA GLU A 46 -2.08 5.46 1.59
C GLU A 46 -1.00 6.53 1.53
N ARG A 47 -0.89 7.35 2.59
CA ARG A 47 0.19 8.34 2.74
C ARG A 47 1.55 7.65 2.74
N GLU A 48 1.72 6.62 3.56
CA GLU A 48 2.95 5.83 3.67
C GLU A 48 3.33 5.20 2.31
N ALA A 49 2.36 4.60 1.62
CA ALA A 49 2.53 4.08 0.27
C ALA A 49 3.02 5.17 -0.71
N GLY A 50 2.45 6.37 -0.62
CA GLY A 50 2.85 7.51 -1.44
C GLY A 50 4.26 8.04 -1.11
N GLN A 51 4.70 7.96 0.15
CA GLN A 51 6.05 8.37 0.55
C GLN A 51 7.14 7.51 -0.10
N TYR A 52 6.88 6.20 -0.31
CA TYR A 52 7.81 5.32 -1.03
C TYR A 52 8.06 5.74 -2.49
N ALA A 53 7.19 6.56 -3.09
CA ALA A 53 7.42 7.08 -4.45
C ALA A 53 8.71 7.90 -4.56
N ALA A 54 9.08 8.65 -3.51
CA ALA A 54 10.33 9.40 -3.47
C ALA A 54 11.55 8.47 -3.43
N ASP A 55 11.48 7.39 -2.64
CA ASP A 55 12.55 6.39 -2.55
C ASP A 55 12.71 5.60 -3.85
N ILE A 56 11.59 5.20 -4.47
CA ILE A 56 11.57 4.54 -5.79
C ILE A 56 12.17 5.45 -6.86
N GLY A 57 11.80 6.74 -6.85
CA GLY A 57 12.36 7.74 -7.76
C GLY A 57 13.87 7.88 -7.59
N ARG A 58 14.37 7.89 -6.34
CA ARG A 58 15.81 7.95 -6.03
C ARG A 58 16.55 6.69 -6.47
N ALA A 59 15.94 5.51 -6.33
CA ALA A 59 16.56 4.24 -6.73
C ALA A 59 16.94 4.21 -8.22
N GLY A 60 16.21 4.93 -9.07
CA GLY A 60 16.52 5.04 -10.52
C GLY A 60 17.80 5.83 -10.85
N LEU A 61 18.38 6.54 -9.89
CA LEU A 61 19.66 7.26 -10.03
C LEU A 61 20.85 6.43 -9.56
N LEU A 62 20.60 5.35 -8.82
CA LEU A 62 21.63 4.49 -8.26
C LEU A 62 22.03 3.39 -9.26
N PRO A 63 23.27 2.86 -9.17
CA PRO A 63 23.64 1.68 -9.92
C PRO A 63 22.76 0.50 -9.51
N ASN A 64 22.36 -0.31 -10.49
CA ASN A 64 21.60 -1.53 -10.27
C ASN A 64 22.52 -2.74 -10.38
N ILE A 65 22.43 -3.66 -9.42
CA ILE A 65 23.12 -4.95 -9.45
C ILE A 65 22.08 -6.07 -9.49
N SER A 66 22.20 -6.97 -10.46
CA SER A 66 21.30 -8.11 -10.63
C SER A 66 22.08 -9.40 -10.78
N ILE A 67 21.62 -10.46 -10.13
CA ILE A 67 22.18 -11.80 -10.23
C ILE A 67 21.14 -12.69 -10.91
N THR A 68 21.52 -13.35 -11.98
CA THR A 68 20.66 -14.26 -12.73
C THR A 68 21.31 -15.63 -12.83
N GLY A 69 20.58 -16.69 -12.50
CA GLY A 69 21.00 -18.06 -12.71
C GLY A 69 19.98 -18.79 -13.56
N SER A 70 20.41 -19.64 -14.48
CA SER A 70 19.53 -20.56 -15.18
C SER A 70 20.12 -21.96 -15.29
N PHE A 71 19.22 -22.93 -15.28
CA PHE A 71 19.49 -24.33 -15.52
C PHE A 71 18.58 -24.77 -16.67
N ALA A 72 19.14 -25.33 -17.72
CA ALA A 72 18.39 -25.92 -18.82
C ALA A 72 18.97 -27.30 -19.12
N ARG A 73 18.11 -28.28 -19.38
CA ARG A 73 18.52 -29.59 -19.86
C ARG A 73 18.11 -29.69 -21.31
N ASN A 74 19.09 -29.95 -22.17
CA ASN A 74 18.87 -30.04 -23.59
C ASN A 74 19.08 -31.49 -24.04
N THR A 75 18.05 -32.04 -24.67
CA THR A 75 18.02 -33.39 -25.21
C THR A 75 17.65 -33.25 -26.68
N GLY A 76 18.51 -33.73 -27.56
CA GLY A 76 18.26 -33.72 -28.99
C GLY A 76 19.09 -34.76 -29.72
N GLU A 77 18.76 -35.05 -30.96
CA GLU A 77 19.54 -35.94 -31.81
C GLU A 77 20.37 -35.08 -32.77
N ARG A 78 21.68 -35.34 -32.83
CA ARG A 78 22.57 -34.72 -33.82
C ARG A 78 22.90 -35.75 -34.88
N GLU A 79 22.35 -35.56 -36.07
CA GLU A 79 22.75 -36.31 -37.26
C GLU A 79 24.05 -35.73 -37.82
N SER A 80 25.09 -36.58 -37.94
CA SER A 80 26.35 -36.21 -38.59
C SER A 80 26.40 -36.84 -39.99
N THR A 81 26.24 -36.01 -41.03
CA THR A 81 26.29 -36.44 -42.44
C THR A 81 27.64 -37.03 -42.85
N VAL A 82 28.71 -36.77 -42.08
CA VAL A 82 30.08 -37.22 -42.38
C VAL A 82 30.34 -38.67 -41.95
N VAL A 83 29.63 -39.17 -40.93
CA VAL A 83 29.90 -40.49 -40.33
C VAL A 83 28.68 -41.42 -40.37
N ASN A 84 27.51 -40.93 -40.80
CA ASN A 84 26.26 -41.71 -40.89
C ASN A 84 25.88 -42.39 -39.55
N VAL A 85 26.14 -41.70 -38.44
CA VAL A 85 25.82 -42.11 -37.06
C VAL A 85 24.98 -41.02 -36.42
N THR A 86 23.82 -41.40 -35.88
CA THR A 86 22.98 -40.53 -35.05
C THR A 86 23.52 -40.56 -33.62
N GLN A 87 23.90 -39.41 -33.08
CA GLN A 87 24.34 -39.29 -31.69
C GLN A 87 23.25 -38.59 -30.86
N SER A 88 22.86 -39.22 -29.73
CA SER A 88 22.04 -38.55 -28.72
C SER A 88 22.89 -37.45 -28.07
N LEU A 89 22.42 -36.22 -28.13
CA LEU A 89 23.03 -35.05 -27.52
C LEU A 89 22.20 -34.66 -26.29
N ASP A 90 22.60 -35.21 -25.16
CA ASP A 90 22.07 -34.86 -23.84
C ASP A 90 23.10 -34.02 -23.09
N TYR A 91 22.78 -32.77 -22.79
CA TYR A 91 23.64 -31.91 -22.00
C TYR A 91 22.86 -30.97 -21.07
N ASP A 92 23.46 -30.70 -19.91
CA ASP A 92 22.91 -29.78 -18.92
C ASP A 92 23.63 -28.42 -19.03
N ASP A 93 22.88 -27.39 -19.37
CA ASP A 93 23.31 -26.00 -19.40
C ASP A 93 23.07 -25.33 -18.04
N LYS A 94 24.16 -24.90 -17.42
CA LYS A 94 24.15 -24.10 -16.19
C LYS A 94 24.82 -22.77 -16.45
N GLN A 95 24.08 -21.69 -16.28
CA GLN A 95 24.62 -20.34 -16.39
C GLN A 95 24.29 -19.54 -15.14
N ALA A 96 25.27 -18.78 -14.66
CA ALA A 96 25.09 -17.79 -13.62
C ALA A 96 25.80 -16.51 -14.08
N ALA A 97 25.13 -15.37 -13.97
CA ALA A 97 25.66 -14.08 -14.37
C ALA A 97 25.34 -13.04 -13.30
N ILE A 98 26.31 -12.16 -13.08
CA ILE A 98 26.18 -10.97 -12.24
C ILE A 98 26.30 -9.77 -13.17
N VAL A 99 25.30 -8.90 -13.19
CA VAL A 99 25.23 -7.72 -14.04
C VAL A 99 25.19 -6.48 -13.16
N LEU A 100 26.15 -5.59 -13.34
CA LEU A 100 26.19 -4.27 -12.71
C LEU A 100 25.94 -3.20 -13.79
N ARG A 101 24.90 -2.37 -13.60
CA ARG A 101 24.55 -1.27 -14.50
C ARG A 101 24.65 0.06 -13.75
N GLN A 102 25.62 0.89 -14.13
CA GLN A 102 25.78 2.24 -13.60
C GLN A 102 25.42 3.27 -14.69
N PRO A 103 24.39 4.12 -14.48
CA PRO A 103 24.16 5.25 -15.36
C PRO A 103 25.24 6.32 -15.13
N LEU A 104 25.91 6.77 -16.21
CA LEU A 104 26.85 7.90 -16.14
C LEU A 104 26.12 9.24 -16.30
N PHE A 105 25.13 9.30 -17.18
CA PHE A 105 24.25 10.45 -17.35
C PHE A 105 22.88 9.95 -17.84
N ASN A 106 21.82 10.26 -17.10
CA ASN A 106 20.45 9.92 -17.48
C ASN A 106 19.49 11.03 -17.00
N TYR A 107 19.04 11.86 -17.92
CA TYR A 107 18.09 12.94 -17.63
C TYR A 107 16.70 12.41 -17.24
N GLU A 108 16.27 11.31 -17.86
CA GLU A 108 14.99 10.68 -17.56
C GLU A 108 14.92 10.20 -16.11
N SER A 109 15.96 9.53 -15.61
CA SER A 109 16.04 9.12 -14.20
C SER A 109 15.98 10.32 -13.24
N TYR A 110 16.58 11.45 -13.61
CA TYR A 110 16.53 12.68 -12.82
C TYR A 110 15.12 13.28 -12.76
N VAL A 111 14.41 13.30 -13.88
CA VAL A 111 13.01 13.73 -13.93
C VAL A 111 12.13 12.80 -13.10
N ARG A 112 12.32 11.48 -13.20
CA ARG A 112 11.59 10.49 -12.38
C ARG A 112 11.83 10.68 -10.88
N TYR A 113 13.05 11.02 -10.47
CA TYR A 113 13.36 11.37 -9.08
C TYR A 113 12.55 12.58 -8.59
N GLN A 114 12.50 13.64 -9.39
CA GLN A 114 11.68 14.82 -9.05
C GLN A 114 10.18 14.48 -9.00
N GLN A 115 9.69 13.71 -9.96
CA GLN A 115 8.30 13.26 -9.99
C GLN A 115 7.94 12.44 -8.74
N GLY A 116 8.83 11.55 -8.30
CA GLY A 116 8.65 10.78 -7.06
C GLY A 116 8.52 11.68 -5.82
N GLY A 117 9.32 12.75 -5.74
CA GLY A 117 9.20 13.75 -4.67
C GLY A 117 7.87 14.51 -4.69
N VAL A 118 7.41 14.91 -5.87
CA VAL A 118 6.09 15.55 -6.04
C VAL A 118 4.96 14.59 -5.66
N GLN A 119 5.08 13.32 -6.02
CA GLN A 119 4.08 12.29 -5.69
C GLN A 119 3.99 12.05 -4.17
N ALA A 120 5.12 12.08 -3.45
CA ALA A 120 5.13 12.01 -2.00
C ALA A 120 4.52 13.27 -1.35
N ALA A 121 4.84 14.46 -1.86
CA ALA A 121 4.21 15.70 -1.38
C ALA A 121 2.68 15.71 -1.64
N TYR A 122 2.25 15.13 -2.77
CA TYR A 122 0.84 14.97 -3.08
C TYR A 122 0.14 14.02 -2.10
N SER A 123 0.76 12.91 -1.70
CA SER A 123 0.16 11.98 -0.72
C SER A 123 -0.03 12.63 0.66
N ASP A 124 0.89 13.50 1.07
CA ASP A 124 0.74 14.32 2.28
C ASP A 124 -0.45 15.27 2.18
N ALA A 125 -0.62 15.95 1.04
CA ALA A 125 -1.77 16.84 0.82
C ALA A 125 -3.10 16.08 0.82
N VAL A 126 -3.14 14.90 0.20
CA VAL A 126 -4.33 14.02 0.19
C VAL A 126 -4.68 13.56 1.61
N PHE A 127 -3.67 13.19 2.40
CA PHE A 127 -3.86 12.83 3.81
C PHE A 127 -4.43 13.98 4.63
N GLY A 128 -3.89 15.19 4.50
CA GLY A 128 -4.42 16.38 5.19
C GLY A 128 -5.88 16.67 4.82
N ARG A 129 -6.28 16.45 3.56
CA ARG A 129 -7.68 16.55 3.13
C ARG A 129 -8.57 15.49 3.81
N LYS A 130 -8.10 14.25 3.94
CA LYS A 130 -8.82 13.17 4.63
C LYS A 130 -8.98 13.44 6.13
N GLU A 131 -7.98 14.03 6.77
CA GLU A 131 -8.08 14.49 8.16
C GLU A 131 -9.13 15.60 8.34
N ALA A 132 -9.17 16.58 7.43
CA ALA A 132 -10.18 17.64 7.45
C ALA A 132 -11.61 17.10 7.21
N GLU A 133 -11.75 16.12 6.32
CA GLU A 133 -13.03 15.44 6.07
C GLU A 133 -13.54 14.72 7.33
N LEU A 134 -12.66 14.02 8.06
CA LEU A 134 -13.01 13.39 9.34
C LEU A 134 -13.48 14.42 10.38
N ALA A 135 -12.77 15.54 10.51
CA ALA A 135 -13.18 16.62 11.40
C ALA A 135 -14.56 17.19 11.02
N SER A 136 -14.82 17.37 9.72
CA SER A 136 -16.13 17.84 9.25
C SER A 136 -17.25 16.86 9.60
N LYS A 137 -17.05 15.55 9.40
CA LYS A 137 -18.02 14.50 9.73
C LYS A 137 -18.39 14.50 11.22
N LEU A 138 -17.40 14.66 12.09
CA LEU A 138 -17.60 14.71 13.54
C LEU A 138 -18.28 16.01 14.00
N SER A 139 -18.10 17.13 13.28
CA SER A 139 -18.76 18.39 13.61
C SER A 139 -20.24 18.43 13.23
N THR A 140 -20.64 17.62 12.25
CA THR A 140 -22.01 17.51 11.76
C THR A 140 -22.81 16.36 12.39
N ALA A 141 -22.15 15.47 13.13
CA ALA A 141 -22.75 14.35 13.85
C ALA A 141 -23.16 14.78 15.26
#